data_AF-A0A917R667-F1
#
_entry.id   AF-A0A917R667-F1
#
_cell.length_a   1.000
_cell.length_b   1.000
_cell.length_c   1.000
_cell.angle_alpha   90.00
_cell.angle_beta   90.00
_cell.angle_gamma   90.00
#
_symmetry.space_group_name_H-M   'P 1'
#
loop_
_entity.id
_entity.type
_entity.pdbx_description
1 polymer ?
#
loop_
_entity_poly.entity_id
_entity_poly.type
_entity_poly.pdbx_seq_one_letter_code
_entity_poly.pdbx_strand_id
1 'polypeptide(L)'
;MPSPAPEGRQATTMTLEAFADTIVPGEKRSPDDRAIAGATTGGGAVQAGALELLEWDATGLSEALDDLASALDVHAGALAAEHGLTLDEDVPPFVALPFEHRTELVQRLTLPGNPEKPLWVSLALFCNMAFDSAAHMHTADAIAQGHPGLLALGIEKPGPDGLWRFDHYSYGRPLARLHPDTTPSGSPA
;
A
#
# COMPACT_ATOMS: atom_id res chain seq x y z
N MET A 1 2.86 -24.92 -9.79
CA MET A 1 4.18 -24.66 -9.18
C MET A 1 4.15 -25.17 -7.75
N PRO A 2 5.20 -25.83 -7.23
CA PRO A 2 5.21 -26.20 -5.81
C PRO A 2 5.21 -24.91 -4.96
N SER A 3 4.38 -24.88 -3.91
CA SER A 3 4.36 -23.80 -2.93
C SER A 3 5.77 -23.61 -2.34
N PRO A 4 6.27 -22.38 -2.19
CA PRO A 4 7.57 -22.14 -1.58
C PRO A 4 7.63 -22.73 -0.17
N ALA A 5 8.84 -23.11 0.26
CA ALA A 5 9.12 -23.51 1.63
C ALA A 5 8.72 -22.38 2.60
N PRO A 6 8.31 -22.69 3.84
CA PRO A 6 7.80 -21.69 4.78
C PRO A 6 8.79 -20.53 5.04
N GLU A 7 10.10 -20.81 5.03
CA GLU A 7 11.16 -19.80 5.13
C GLU A 7 11.20 -18.86 3.91
N GLY A 8 11.01 -19.40 2.71
CA GLY A 8 10.96 -18.60 1.47
C GLY A 8 9.74 -17.69 1.42
N ARG A 9 8.58 -18.17 1.88
CA ARG A 9 7.36 -17.34 2.00
C ARG A 9 7.55 -16.20 2.99
N GLN A 10 8.20 -16.45 4.13
CA GLN A 10 8.47 -15.41 5.12
C GLN A 10 9.39 -14.32 4.56
N ALA A 11 10.44 -14.71 3.81
CA ALA A 11 11.32 -13.77 3.14
C ALA A 11 10.58 -12.90 2.12
N THR A 12 9.76 -13.50 1.24
CA THR A 12 8.92 -12.76 0.29
C THR A 12 8.03 -11.74 1.02
N THR A 13 7.31 -12.17 2.06
CA THR A 13 6.45 -11.31 2.86
C THR A 13 7.22 -10.12 3.43
N MET A 14 8.38 -10.33 4.04
CA MET A 14 9.19 -9.25 4.61
C MET A 14 9.66 -8.25 3.53
N THR A 15 10.09 -8.75 2.37
CA THR A 15 10.54 -7.90 1.25
C THR A 15 9.39 -7.06 0.69
N LEU A 16 8.20 -7.65 0.51
CA LEU A 16 7.01 -6.93 0.02
C LEU A 16 6.48 -5.92 1.04
N GLU A 17 6.48 -6.26 2.34
CA GLU A 17 6.13 -5.31 3.41
C GLU A 17 7.11 -4.13 3.44
N ALA A 18 8.41 -4.39 3.34
CA ALA A 18 9.42 -3.35 3.28
C ALA A 18 9.24 -2.45 2.05
N PHE A 19 8.85 -3.02 0.90
CA PHE A 19 8.55 -2.24 -0.29
C PHE A 19 7.31 -1.36 -0.06
N ALA A 20 6.22 -1.92 0.45
CA ALA A 20 5.00 -1.19 0.74
C ALA A 20 5.23 -0.03 1.72
N ASP A 21 5.97 -0.27 2.81
CA ASP A 21 6.40 0.77 3.76
C ASP A 21 7.29 1.84 3.10
N THR A 22 8.08 1.49 2.08
CA THR A 22 8.85 2.48 1.33
C THR A 22 7.96 3.40 0.49
N ILE A 23 6.79 2.92 0.03
CA ILE A 23 5.84 3.70 -0.79
C ILE A 23 4.96 4.61 0.08
N VAL A 24 4.29 4.04 1.09
CA VAL A 24 3.51 4.80 2.07
C VAL A 24 3.98 4.41 3.47
N PRO A 25 4.91 5.18 4.06
CA PRO A 25 5.56 4.79 5.30
C PRO A 25 4.61 4.79 6.50
N GLY A 26 4.82 3.82 7.39
CA GLY A 26 4.09 3.69 8.64
C GLY A 26 5.00 3.52 9.85
N GLU A 27 4.36 3.44 11.02
CA GLU A 27 5.02 3.10 12.27
C GLU A 27 5.35 1.60 12.36
N LYS A 28 6.40 1.25 13.10
CA LYS A 28 6.75 -0.16 13.31
C LYS A 28 5.68 -0.91 14.09
N ARG A 29 5.48 -2.20 13.79
CA ARG A 29 4.65 -3.10 14.62
C ARG A 29 5.27 -3.36 15.99
N SER A 30 6.60 -3.33 16.08
CA SER A 30 7.37 -3.52 17.31
C SER A 30 8.77 -2.89 17.16
N PRO A 31 9.53 -2.69 18.25
CA PRO A 31 10.91 -2.17 18.17
C PRO A 31 11.82 -3.00 17.24
N ASP A 32 11.59 -4.31 17.19
CA ASP A 32 12.40 -5.28 16.43
C ASP A 32 11.92 -5.48 14.99
N ASP A 33 10.87 -4.78 14.55
CA ASP A 33 10.38 -4.87 13.16
C ASP A 33 11.47 -4.39 12.19
N ARG A 34 11.84 -5.28 11.26
CA ARG A 34 12.85 -5.03 10.22
C ARG A 34 12.21 -4.65 8.89
N ALA A 35 11.01 -5.17 8.60
CA ALA A 35 10.31 -4.89 7.36
C ALA A 35 9.82 -3.44 7.35
N ILE A 36 9.14 -3.01 8.41
CA ILE A 36 8.67 -1.63 8.55
C ILE A 36 9.76 -0.77 9.18
N ALA A 37 10.21 0.26 8.47
CA ALA A 37 11.31 1.11 8.92
C ALA A 37 10.90 2.04 10.07
N GLY A 38 9.62 2.41 10.16
CA GLY A 38 9.16 3.37 11.16
C GLY A 38 9.53 4.81 10.83
N ALA A 39 9.56 5.17 9.54
CA ALA A 39 9.95 6.50 9.09
C ALA A 39 8.92 7.59 9.47
N THR A 40 7.69 7.19 9.81
CA THR A 40 6.59 8.07 10.21
C THR A 40 5.85 7.49 11.43
N THR A 41 4.95 8.27 12.00
CA THR A 41 4.01 7.83 13.05
C THR A 41 2.63 7.56 12.45
N GLY A 42 1.90 6.57 12.98
CA GLY A 42 0.60 6.14 12.46
C GLY A 42 0.70 5.06 11.38
N GLY A 43 -0.44 4.59 10.88
CA GLY A 43 -0.48 3.48 9.92
C GLY A 43 -0.03 3.88 8.52
N GLY A 44 0.78 3.04 7.88
CA GLY A 44 1.20 3.16 6.48
C GLY A 44 0.51 2.14 5.58
N ALA A 45 1.08 1.87 4.40
CA ALA A 45 0.55 0.88 3.45
C ALA A 45 0.47 -0.53 4.06
N VAL A 46 1.45 -0.92 4.88
CA VAL A 46 1.45 -2.25 5.51
C VAL A 46 0.25 -2.40 6.45
N GLN A 47 0.02 -1.46 7.36
CA GLN A 47 -1.17 -1.48 8.23
C GLN A 47 -2.49 -1.30 7.46
N ALA A 48 -2.44 -0.69 6.28
CA ALA A 48 -3.59 -0.54 5.39
C ALA A 48 -3.92 -1.81 4.58
N GLY A 49 -3.21 -2.91 4.79
CA GLY A 49 -3.49 -4.17 4.11
C GLY A 49 -2.90 -4.28 2.70
N ALA A 50 -1.69 -3.72 2.49
CA ALA A 50 -1.03 -3.79 1.19
C ALA A 50 -0.76 -5.22 0.71
N LEU A 51 -0.38 -6.13 1.61
CA LEU A 51 -0.12 -7.52 1.23
C LEU A 51 -1.41 -8.23 0.80
N GLU A 52 -2.49 -8.03 1.55
CA GLU A 52 -3.81 -8.58 1.24
C GLU A 52 -4.30 -8.12 -0.14
N LEU A 53 -4.09 -6.83 -0.47
CA LEU A 53 -4.41 -6.33 -1.80
C LEU A 53 -3.50 -6.93 -2.87
N LEU A 54 -2.19 -7.01 -2.65
CA LEU A 54 -1.23 -7.55 -3.63
C LEU A 54 -1.47 -9.04 -3.93
N GLU A 55 -1.85 -9.82 -2.92
CA GLU A 55 -2.19 -11.24 -3.05
C GLU A 55 -3.54 -11.46 -3.74
N TRP A 56 -4.35 -10.41 -3.91
CA TRP A 56 -5.66 -10.54 -4.54
C TRP A 56 -5.53 -10.77 -6.05
N ASP A 57 -6.10 -11.87 -6.55
CA ASP A 57 -6.06 -12.26 -7.97
C ASP A 57 -6.50 -11.15 -8.93
N ALA A 58 -7.42 -10.27 -8.48
CA ALA A 58 -7.92 -9.15 -9.28
C ALA A 58 -6.83 -8.14 -9.67
N THR A 59 -5.69 -8.11 -8.95
CA THR A 59 -4.55 -7.24 -9.29
C THR A 59 -3.77 -7.73 -10.52
N GLY A 60 -3.85 -9.02 -10.83
CA GLY A 60 -3.02 -9.67 -11.84
C GLY A 60 -1.53 -9.77 -11.47
N LEU A 61 -1.15 -9.47 -10.22
CA LEU A 61 0.24 -9.54 -9.74
C LEU A 61 0.51 -10.74 -8.80
N SER A 62 -0.53 -11.36 -8.24
CA SER A 62 -0.41 -12.38 -7.19
C SER A 62 0.56 -13.51 -7.55
N GLU A 63 0.54 -13.99 -8.80
CA GLU A 63 1.43 -15.05 -9.28
C GLU A 63 2.89 -14.62 -9.45
N ALA A 64 3.17 -13.32 -9.55
CA ALA A 64 4.51 -12.76 -9.79
C ALA A 64 5.19 -12.21 -8.52
N LEU A 65 4.52 -12.25 -7.37
CA LEU A 65 5.01 -11.63 -6.13
C LEU A 65 6.35 -12.20 -5.64
N ASP A 66 6.52 -13.53 -5.72
CA ASP A 66 7.79 -14.18 -5.35
C ASP A 66 8.94 -13.73 -6.26
N ASP A 67 8.68 -13.63 -7.57
CA ASP A 67 9.68 -13.19 -8.55
C ASP A 67 10.01 -11.70 -8.38
N LEU A 68 9.01 -10.86 -8.08
CA LEU A 68 9.20 -9.43 -7.81
C LEU A 68 10.01 -9.20 -6.53
N ALA A 69 9.74 -9.96 -5.46
CA ALA A 69 10.52 -9.88 -4.23
C ALA A 69 11.98 -10.28 -4.46
N SER A 70 12.21 -11.40 -5.16
CA SER A 70 13.54 -11.86 -5.52
C SER A 70 14.30 -10.84 -6.38
N ALA A 71 13.64 -10.26 -7.40
CA ALA A 71 14.23 -9.22 -8.24
C ALA A 71 14.58 -7.96 -7.42
N LEU A 72 13.73 -7.57 -6.48
CA LEU A 72 13.97 -6.43 -5.59
C LEU A 72 15.20 -6.66 -4.72
N ASP A 73 15.37 -7.86 -4.17
CA ASP A 73 16.55 -8.24 -3.37
C ASP A 73 17.84 -8.24 -4.21
N VAL A 74 17.78 -8.66 -5.48
CA VAL A 74 18.91 -8.55 -6.41
C VAL A 74 19.31 -7.09 -6.63
N HIS A 75 18.33 -6.20 -6.88
CA HIS A 75 18.62 -4.79 -7.04
C HIS A 75 19.17 -4.14 -5.76
N ALA A 76 18.66 -4.56 -4.59
CA ALA A 76 19.14 -4.10 -3.30
C ALA A 76 20.61 -4.47 -3.07
N GLY A 77 21.00 -5.71 -3.38
CA GLY A 77 22.39 -6.15 -3.32
C GLY A 77 23.30 -5.34 -4.24
N ALA A 78 22.85 -5.03 -5.47
CA ALA A 78 23.61 -4.20 -6.40
C ALA A 78 23.79 -2.75 -5.89
N LEU A 79 22.72 -2.15 -5.34
CA LEU A 79 22.79 -0.83 -4.72
C LEU A 79 23.74 -0.82 -3.52
N ALA A 80 23.65 -1.83 -2.65
CA ALA A 80 24.52 -1.96 -1.48
C ALA A 80 26.00 -2.03 -1.89
N ALA A 81 26.31 -2.80 -2.93
CA ALA A 81 27.67 -2.88 -3.47
C ALA A 81 28.16 -1.54 -4.04
N GLU A 82 27.31 -0.78 -4.74
CA GLU A 82 27.62 0.55 -5.27
C GLU A 82 27.97 1.54 -4.14
N HIS A 83 27.23 1.48 -3.03
CA HIS A 83 27.41 2.36 -1.87
C HIS A 83 28.40 1.82 -0.82
N GLY A 84 28.98 0.62 -1.03
CA GLY A 84 29.90 -0.01 -0.08
C GLY A 84 29.23 -0.42 1.24
N LEU A 85 27.94 -0.71 1.23
CA LEU A 85 27.17 -1.14 2.40
C LEU A 85 27.39 -2.63 2.67
N THR A 86 27.57 -3.00 3.93
CA THR A 86 27.48 -4.39 4.39
C THR A 86 26.05 -4.65 4.85
N LEU A 87 25.36 -5.58 4.19
CA LEU A 87 24.00 -5.95 4.53
C LEU A 87 23.98 -7.00 5.63
N ASP A 88 22.93 -6.95 6.44
CA ASP A 88 22.59 -7.96 7.44
C ASP A 88 22.09 -9.23 6.71
N GLU A 89 22.79 -10.34 6.88
CA GLU A 89 22.50 -11.60 6.20
C GLU A 89 21.32 -12.37 6.83
N ASP A 90 20.85 -11.96 8.01
CA ASP A 90 19.71 -12.60 8.69
C ASP A 90 18.36 -12.18 8.11
N VAL A 91 18.32 -11.19 7.22
CA VAL A 91 17.11 -10.69 6.55
C VAL A 91 17.32 -10.51 5.05
N PRO A 92 16.24 -10.44 4.24
CA PRO A 92 16.39 -10.22 2.81
C PRO A 92 17.13 -8.91 2.49
N PRO A 93 17.96 -8.87 1.41
CA PRO A 93 18.77 -7.71 1.06
C PRO A 93 18.02 -6.37 1.03
N PHE A 94 16.81 -6.32 0.47
CA PHE A 94 16.02 -5.09 0.44
C PHE A 94 15.58 -4.65 1.84
N VAL A 95 15.26 -5.61 2.71
CA VAL A 95 14.93 -5.36 4.13
C VAL A 95 16.18 -4.90 4.91
N ALA A 96 17.36 -5.39 4.56
CA ALA A 96 18.62 -4.98 5.20
C ALA A 96 19.01 -3.53 4.86
N LEU A 97 18.50 -2.94 3.77
CA LEU A 97 18.80 -1.57 3.40
C LEU A 97 18.24 -0.55 4.41
N PRO A 98 19.02 0.50 4.76
CA PRO A 98 18.49 1.68 5.41
C PRO A 98 17.36 2.32 4.59
N PHE A 99 16.40 2.97 5.25
CA PHE A 99 15.20 3.51 4.61
C PHE A 99 15.52 4.51 3.48
N GLU A 100 16.55 5.35 3.64
CA GLU A 100 16.99 6.24 2.56
C GLU A 100 17.39 5.50 1.28
N HIS A 101 18.06 4.35 1.42
CA HIS A 101 18.51 3.54 0.28
C HIS A 101 17.39 2.69 -0.31
N ARG A 102 16.40 2.27 0.50
CA ARG A 102 15.15 1.69 -0.04
C ARG A 102 14.45 2.71 -0.94
N THR A 103 14.34 3.95 -0.47
CA THR A 103 13.70 5.05 -1.22
C THR A 103 14.47 5.37 -2.50
N GLU A 104 15.80 5.47 -2.41
CA GLU A 104 16.67 5.67 -3.57
C GLU A 104 16.47 4.56 -4.62
N LEU A 105 16.43 3.30 -4.17
CA LEU A 105 16.23 2.18 -5.08
C LEU A 105 14.86 2.26 -5.78
N VAL A 106 13.78 2.47 -5.03
CA VAL A 106 12.43 2.59 -5.58
C VAL A 106 12.37 3.75 -6.59
N GLN A 107 13.02 4.87 -6.33
CA GLN A 107 13.12 5.99 -7.28
C GLN A 107 13.84 5.57 -8.58
N ARG A 108 14.95 4.83 -8.50
CA ARG A 108 15.69 4.32 -9.67
C ARG A 108 14.84 3.34 -10.49
N LEU A 109 14.12 2.46 -9.80
CA LEU A 109 13.27 1.43 -10.42
C LEU A 109 12.03 2.02 -11.12
N THR A 110 11.54 3.16 -10.64
CA THR A 110 10.34 3.83 -11.19
C THR A 110 10.66 4.99 -12.15
N LEU A 111 11.94 5.31 -12.34
CA LEU A 111 12.41 6.40 -13.21
C LEU A 111 12.04 6.16 -14.69
N PRO A 112 11.66 7.20 -15.46
CA PRO A 112 11.53 7.08 -16.91
C PRO A 112 12.80 6.51 -17.56
N GLY A 113 12.62 5.54 -18.47
CA GLY A 113 13.72 4.87 -19.16
C GLY A 113 14.19 3.56 -18.51
N ASN A 114 13.78 3.27 -17.27
CA ASN A 114 13.98 1.94 -16.70
C ASN A 114 13.06 0.92 -17.41
N PRO A 115 13.59 -0.19 -17.97
CA PRO A 115 12.79 -1.18 -18.70
C PRO A 115 11.76 -1.91 -17.82
N GLU A 116 12.04 -2.05 -16.52
CA GLU A 116 11.20 -2.77 -15.55
C GLU A 116 10.18 -1.84 -14.88
N LYS A 117 10.24 -0.53 -15.15
CA LYS A 117 9.35 0.49 -14.57
C LYS A 117 7.88 0.07 -14.51
N PRO A 118 7.25 -0.48 -15.57
CA PRO A 118 5.83 -0.82 -15.50
C PRO A 118 5.49 -1.78 -14.35
N LEU A 119 6.38 -2.71 -14.02
CA LEU A 119 6.21 -3.67 -12.92
C LEU A 119 6.28 -2.95 -11.57
N TRP A 120 7.33 -2.16 -11.36
CA TRP A 120 7.55 -1.42 -10.11
C TRP A 120 6.49 -0.36 -9.84
N VAL A 121 6.02 0.32 -10.90
CA VAL A 121 4.90 1.26 -10.80
C VAL A 121 3.61 0.53 -10.45
N SER A 122 3.36 -0.67 -11.00
CA SER A 122 2.18 -1.45 -10.66
C SER A 122 2.20 -1.90 -9.20
N LEU A 123 3.34 -2.38 -8.71
CA LEU A 123 3.52 -2.76 -7.30
C LEU A 123 3.29 -1.56 -6.37
N ALA A 124 3.89 -0.41 -6.69
CA ALA A 124 3.71 0.83 -5.93
C ALA A 124 2.28 1.36 -5.99
N LEU A 125 1.59 1.22 -7.12
CA LEU A 125 0.19 1.61 -7.28
C LEU A 125 -0.69 0.85 -6.29
N PHE A 126 -0.56 -0.47 -6.21
CA PHE A 126 -1.37 -1.25 -5.26
C PHE A 126 -1.03 -0.94 -3.80
N CYS A 127 0.23 -0.62 -3.47
CA CYS A 127 0.58 -0.14 -2.13
C CYS A 127 -0.14 1.17 -1.79
N ASN A 128 -0.23 2.11 -2.74
CA ASN A 128 -1.02 3.34 -2.56
C ASN A 128 -2.52 3.04 -2.44
N MET A 129 -3.05 2.15 -3.30
CA MET A 129 -4.48 1.80 -3.30
C MET A 129 -4.92 1.11 -2.01
N ALA A 130 -4.04 0.31 -1.39
CA ALA A 130 -4.31 -0.23 -0.07
C ALA A 130 -4.57 0.91 0.92
N PHE A 131 -3.73 1.95 0.91
CA PHE A 131 -3.87 3.10 1.80
C PHE A 131 -5.05 4.01 1.45
N ASP A 132 -5.14 4.52 0.22
CA ASP A 132 -6.04 5.62 -0.14
C ASP A 132 -7.48 5.21 -0.43
N SER A 133 -7.71 3.95 -0.81
CA SER A 133 -8.99 3.47 -1.29
C SER A 133 -9.44 2.18 -0.62
N ALA A 134 -8.53 1.48 0.07
CA ALA A 134 -8.78 0.18 0.68
C ALA A 134 -9.45 -0.78 -0.32
N ALA A 135 -8.92 -0.85 -1.56
CA ALA A 135 -9.63 -1.45 -2.70
C ALA A 135 -10.03 -2.93 -2.50
N HIS A 136 -9.37 -3.63 -1.60
CA HIS A 136 -9.64 -5.02 -1.22
C HIS A 136 -10.73 -5.17 -0.13
N MET A 137 -11.30 -4.07 0.35
CA MET A 137 -12.27 -4.05 1.45
C MET A 137 -13.58 -3.39 1.05
N HIS A 138 -14.67 -3.82 1.67
CA HIS A 138 -15.90 -3.04 1.64
C HIS A 138 -15.70 -1.76 2.46
N THR A 139 -15.96 -0.58 1.87
CA THR A 139 -15.64 0.72 2.49
C THR A 139 -16.24 0.91 3.88
N ALA A 140 -17.45 0.40 4.12
CA ALA A 140 -18.09 0.42 5.44
C ALA A 140 -17.26 -0.28 6.51
N ASP A 141 -16.71 -1.44 6.16
CA ASP A 141 -15.97 -2.30 7.08
C ASP A 141 -14.58 -1.72 7.34
N ALA A 142 -13.92 -1.21 6.30
CA ALA A 142 -12.64 -0.52 6.42
C ALA A 142 -12.74 0.68 7.39
N ILE A 143 -13.78 1.52 7.24
CA ILE A 143 -14.01 2.65 8.15
C ILE A 143 -14.34 2.17 9.58
N ALA A 144 -15.18 1.15 9.73
CA ALA A 144 -15.53 0.60 11.03
C ALA A 144 -14.32 0.00 11.78
N GLN A 145 -13.38 -0.59 11.04
CA GLN A 145 -12.13 -1.14 11.56
C GLN A 145 -11.04 -0.08 11.80
N GLY A 146 -11.29 1.18 11.43
CA GLY A 146 -10.33 2.27 11.61
C GLY A 146 -9.17 2.26 10.61
N HIS A 147 -9.46 1.92 9.35
CA HIS A 147 -8.47 1.85 8.29
C HIS A 147 -7.65 3.16 8.18
N PRO A 148 -6.31 3.10 8.26
CA PRO A 148 -5.46 4.28 8.49
C PRO A 148 -5.57 5.32 7.39
N GLY A 149 -5.56 4.92 6.12
CA GLY A 149 -5.59 5.88 5.01
C GLY A 149 -6.95 6.52 4.77
N LEU A 150 -8.06 5.75 4.81
CA LEU A 150 -9.42 6.32 4.76
C LEU A 150 -9.68 7.32 5.90
N LEU A 151 -9.18 7.05 7.12
CA LEU A 151 -9.26 8.00 8.23
C LEU A 151 -8.40 9.24 7.98
N ALA A 152 -7.18 9.08 7.47
CA ALA A 152 -6.30 10.20 7.13
C ALA A 152 -6.88 11.11 6.03
N LEU A 153 -7.61 10.53 5.07
CA LEU A 153 -8.32 11.26 4.02
C LEU A 153 -9.61 11.93 4.52
N GLY A 154 -10.06 11.62 5.74
CA GLY A 154 -11.29 12.18 6.31
C GLY A 154 -12.55 11.62 5.66
N ILE A 155 -12.55 10.36 5.22
CA ILE A 155 -13.77 9.73 4.70
C ILE A 155 -14.80 9.61 5.82
N GLU A 156 -15.97 10.21 5.59
CA GLU A 156 -17.04 10.25 6.58
C GLU A 156 -17.66 8.88 6.84
N LYS A 157 -18.08 8.69 8.09
CA LYS A 157 -18.81 7.49 8.51
C LYS A 157 -20.23 7.52 7.95
N PRO A 158 -20.83 6.35 7.63
CA PRO A 158 -22.25 6.31 7.33
C PRO A 158 -23.05 6.79 8.54
N GLY A 159 -24.24 7.34 8.28
CA GLY A 159 -25.20 7.69 9.32
C GLY A 159 -25.68 6.46 10.11
N PRO A 160 -26.47 6.65 11.18
CA PRO A 160 -26.99 5.55 12.02
C PRO A 160 -27.82 4.50 11.26
N ASP A 161 -28.33 4.84 10.09
CA ASP A 161 -29.09 3.98 9.18
C ASP A 161 -28.22 3.31 8.10
N GLY A 162 -26.90 3.46 8.16
CA GLY A 162 -25.95 2.86 7.21
C GLY A 162 -25.81 3.63 5.90
N LEU A 163 -26.42 4.80 5.76
CA LEU A 163 -26.38 5.59 4.52
C LEU A 163 -25.35 6.72 4.59
N TRP A 164 -24.57 6.88 3.52
CA TRP A 164 -23.64 7.99 3.36
C TRP A 164 -24.41 9.24 2.95
N ARG A 165 -24.42 10.22 3.84
CA ARG A 165 -25.00 11.53 3.59
C ARG A 165 -23.99 12.60 3.96
N PHE A 166 -23.91 13.63 3.12
CA PHE A 166 -23.01 14.75 3.29
C PHE A 166 -23.86 16.01 3.48
N ASP A 167 -24.18 16.31 4.73
CA ASP A 167 -25.01 17.48 5.09
C ASP A 167 -24.29 18.80 4.79
N HIS A 168 -22.96 18.74 4.62
CA HIS A 168 -22.11 19.84 4.24
C HIS A 168 -21.57 19.63 2.82
N TYR A 169 -21.89 20.57 1.93
CA TYR A 169 -21.35 20.58 0.58
C TYR A 169 -19.83 20.78 0.60
N SER A 170 -19.07 20.01 -0.18
CA SER A 170 -17.60 20.12 -0.26
C SER A 170 -17.11 21.53 -0.66
N TYR A 171 -17.96 22.32 -1.34
CA TYR A 171 -17.67 23.71 -1.72
C TYR A 171 -18.36 24.76 -0.82
N GLY A 172 -18.93 24.35 0.31
CA GLY A 172 -19.66 25.23 1.23
C GLY A 172 -20.94 25.85 0.65
N ARG A 173 -21.39 25.39 -0.53
CA ARG A 173 -22.60 25.87 -1.22
C ARG A 173 -23.26 24.77 -2.04
N PRO A 174 -24.59 24.82 -2.24
CA PRO A 174 -25.28 23.93 -3.17
C PRO A 174 -24.78 24.17 -4.60
N LEU A 175 -24.34 23.12 -5.27
CA LEU A 175 -23.89 23.20 -6.68
C LEU A 175 -25.05 23.06 -7.68
N ALA A 176 -26.18 22.51 -7.25
CA ALA A 176 -27.38 22.31 -8.07
C ALA A 176 -28.65 22.49 -7.24
N ARG A 177 -29.74 22.88 -7.90
CA ARG A 177 -31.09 22.87 -7.31
C ARG A 177 -31.64 21.45 -7.41
N LEU A 178 -32.30 20.98 -6.37
CA LEU A 178 -33.02 19.70 -6.40
C LEU A 178 -34.14 19.77 -7.46
N HIS A 179 -34.27 18.73 -8.28
CA HIS A 179 -35.37 18.67 -9.25
C HIS A 179 -36.70 18.43 -8.50
N PRO A 180 -37.82 19.04 -8.91
CA PRO A 180 -39.11 18.84 -8.22
C PRO A 180 -39.52 17.37 -8.11
N ASP A 181 -39.15 16.58 -9.12
CA ASP A 181 -39.48 15.15 -9.21
C ASP A 181 -38.36 14.24 -8.64
N THR A 182 -37.47 14.76 -7.79
CA THR A 182 -36.50 13.89 -7.11
C THR A 182 -37.17 13.07 -6.02
N THR A 183 -37.05 11.74 -6.11
CA THR A 183 -37.56 10.80 -5.11
C THR A 183 -36.85 10.95 -3.76
N PRO A 184 -37.40 10.42 -2.66
CA PRO A 184 -36.73 10.40 -1.36
C PRO A 184 -35.36 9.68 -1.36
N SER A 185 -35.10 8.82 -2.35
CA SER A 185 -33.81 8.16 -2.54
C SER A 185 -32.81 8.96 -3.38
N GLY A 186 -33.19 10.16 -3.86
CA GLY A 186 -32.32 11.03 -4.65
C GLY A 186 -32.32 10.76 -6.16
N SER A 187 -33.21 9.90 -6.67
CA SER A 187 -33.33 9.59 -8.10
C SER A 187 -34.34 10.52 -8.79
N PRO A 188 -34.15 10.94 -10.05
CA PRO A 188 -35.23 11.55 -10.82
C PRO A 188 -36.35 10.53 -11.02
N ALA A 189 -37.60 10.91 -10.73
CA ALA A 189 -38.79 10.10 -11.01
C ALA A 189 -39.19 10.17 -12.50
#